data_AF-A0A0R2BAL7-F1
#
_entry.id   AF-A0A0R2BAL7-F1
#
_cell.length_a   1.000
_cell.length_b   1.000
_cell.length_c   1.000
_cell.angle_alpha   90.00
_cell.angle_beta   90.00
_cell.angle_gamma   90.00
#
_symmetry.space_group_name_H-M   'P 1'
#
loop_
_entity.id
_entity.type
_entity.pdbx_description
1 polymer ?
#
loop_
_entity_poly.entity_id
_entity_poly.type
_entity_poly.pdbx_seq_one_letter_code
_entity_poly.pdbx_strand_id
1 'polypeptide(L)' 'MKLTADQLKALKRKRGELNLSLTALSDEIGITRRTMTKIINHNTPIKPQTAKKINDWIIKQYMND' A
#
# COMPACT_ATOMS: atom_id res chain seq x y z
N MET A 1 7.70 11.04 5.22
CA MET A 1 7.29 9.92 6.10
C MET A 1 7.66 8.61 5.41
N LYS A 2 7.99 7.55 6.16
CA LYS A 2 8.16 6.20 5.62
C LYS A 2 7.08 5.29 6.20
N LEU A 3 6.66 4.28 5.45
CA LEU A 3 5.81 3.24 6.01
C LEU A 3 6.66 2.41 6.99
N THR A 4 6.04 2.00 8.10
CA THR A 4 6.67 1.06 9.03
C THR A 4 6.79 -0.31 8.36
N ALA A 5 7.71 -1.14 8.86
CA ALA A 5 7.91 -2.49 8.34
C ALA A 5 6.60 -3.32 8.39
N ASP A 6 5.80 -3.12 9.44
CA ASP A 6 4.52 -3.80 9.62
C ASP A 6 3.47 -3.37 8.60
N GLN A 7 3.36 -2.07 8.30
CA GLN A 7 2.47 -1.56 7.24
C GLN A 7 2.86 -2.14 5.87
N LEU A 8 4.16 -2.23 5.60
CA LEU A 8 4.69 -2.81 4.36
C LEU A 8 4.39 -4.31 4.26
N LYS A 9 4.48 -5.03 5.39
CA LYS A 9 4.15 -6.46 5.49
C LYS A 9 2.66 -6.69 5.30
N ALA A 10 1.81 -5.90 5.96
CA ALA A 10 0.35 -5.95 5.81
C ALA A 10 -0.08 -5.68 4.37
N LEU A 11 0.48 -4.63 3.74
CA LEU A 11 0.23 -4.32 2.32
C LEU A 11 0.59 -5.50 1.41
N LYS A 12 1.79 -6.08 1.57
CA LYS A 12 2.23 -7.23 0.77
C LYS A 12 1.35 -8.46 0.98
N ARG A 13 0.92 -8.71 2.22
CA ARG A 13 0.06 -9.83 2.58
C ARG A 13 -1.32 -9.69 1.94
N LYS A 14 -2.02 -8.59 2.18
CA LYS A 14 -3.35 -8.35 1.60
C LYS A 14 -3.31 -8.29 0.07
N ARG A 15 -2.24 -7.74 -0.52
CA ARG A 15 -2.03 -7.83 -1.98
C ARG A 15 -1.99 -9.28 -2.48
N GLY A 16 -1.29 -10.16 -1.75
CA GLY A 16 -1.20 -11.58 -2.06
C GLY A 16 -2.53 -12.31 -1.85
N GLU A 17 -3.24 -12.02 -0.77
CA GLU A 17 -4.57 -12.59 -0.46
C GLU A 17 -5.61 -12.21 -1.53
N LEU A 18 -5.58 -10.96 -2.00
CA LEU A 18 -6.50 -10.46 -3.02
C LEU A 18 -6.03 -10.74 -4.47
N ASN A 19 -4.87 -11.38 -4.66
CA ASN A 19 -4.23 -11.58 -5.97
C ASN A 19 -4.15 -10.29 -6.83
N LEU A 20 -3.95 -9.14 -6.18
CA LEU A 20 -3.94 -7.85 -6.87
C LEU A 20 -2.64 -7.63 -7.63
N SER A 21 -2.77 -7.24 -8.89
CA SER A 21 -1.64 -6.72 -9.66
C SER A 21 -1.17 -5.39 -9.06
N LEU A 22 0.10 -5.03 -9.29
CA LEU A 22 0.63 -3.75 -8.80
C LEU A 22 -0.17 -2.55 -9.32
N THR A 23 -0.70 -2.66 -10.54
CA THR A 23 -1.54 -1.63 -11.16
C THR A 23 -2.88 -1.54 -10.44
N ALA A 24 -3.58 -2.66 -10.26
CA ALA A 24 -4.86 -2.69 -9.55
C ALA A 24 -4.75 -2.17 -8.12
N LEU A 25 -3.72 -2.59 -7.39
CA LEU A 25 -3.44 -2.10 -6.03
C LEU A 25 -3.20 -0.57 -6.01
N SER A 26 -2.52 -0.05 -7.03
CA SER A 26 -2.25 1.39 -7.13
C SER A 26 -3.52 2.18 -7.43
N ASP A 27 -4.37 1.65 -8.31
CA ASP A 27 -5.66 2.24 -8.65
C ASP A 27 -6.61 2.24 -7.45
N GLU A 28 -6.70 1.14 -6.70
CA GLU A 28 -7.52 1.07 -5.48
C GLU A 28 -7.09 2.07 -4.40
N ILE A 29 -5.77 2.22 -4.20
CA ILE A 29 -5.22 3.16 -3.22
C ILE A 29 -5.27 4.61 -3.74
N GLY A 30 -5.46 4.80 -5.04
CA GLY A 30 -5.46 6.11 -5.69
C GLY A 30 -4.08 6.77 -5.69
N ILE A 31 -3.04 5.98 -5.99
CA ILE A 31 -1.65 6.43 -6.16
C ILE A 31 -1.08 5.91 -7.48
N THR A 32 0.00 6.52 -7.99
CA THR A 32 0.59 6.03 -9.23
C THR A 32 1.34 4.72 -9.02
N ARG A 33 1.26 3.81 -10.00
CA ARG A 33 2.02 2.55 -10.05
C ARG A 33 3.50 2.74 -9.72
N ARG A 34 4.12 3.79 -10.25
CA ARG A 34 5.53 4.12 -10.01
C ARG A 34 5.82 4.40 -8.53
N THR A 35 4.88 5.06 -7.84
CA THR A 35 4.96 5.31 -6.40
C THR A 35 4.78 4.01 -5.62
N MET A 36 3.83 3.17 -6.01
CA MET A 36 3.63 1.86 -5.41
C MET A 36 4.87 0.96 -5.54
N THR A 37 5.48 0.90 -6.73
CA THR A 37 6.70 0.12 -6.94
C THR A 37 7.85 0.61 -6.06
N LYS A 38 8.03 1.94 -5.95
CA LYS A 38 9.03 2.54 -5.08
C LYS A 38 8.82 2.21 -3.61
N ILE A 39 7.57 2.22 -3.14
CA ILE A 39 7.21 1.86 -1.77
C ILE A 39 7.53 0.38 -1.49
N ILE A 40 7.06 -0.52 -2.38
CA ILE A 40 7.19 -1.97 -2.19
C ILE A 40 8.65 -2.44 -2.26
N ASN A 41 9.44 -1.89 -3.19
CA ASN A 41 10.82 -2.32 -3.44
C ASN A 41 11.87 -1.52 -2.67
N HIS A 42 11.65 -0.22 -2.43
CA HIS A 42 12.71 0.67 -1.90
C HIS A 42 12.32 1.39 -0.61
N ASN A 43 11.13 1.14 -0.04
CA ASN A 43 10.58 1.84 1.13
C ASN A 43 10.87 3.35 1.10
N THR A 44 10.66 3.95 -0.08
CA THR A 44 11.05 5.33 -0.36
C THR A 44 10.26 6.28 0.55
N PRO A 45 10.86 7.38 1.04
CA PRO A 45 10.10 8.41 1.74
C PRO A 45 8.95 8.93 0.84
N ILE A 46 7.74 8.85 1.37
CA ILE A 46 6.50 9.27 0.71
C ILE A 46 5.89 10.48 1.41
N LYS A 47 5.00 11.16 0.67
CA LYS A 47 4.18 12.25 1.21
C LYS A 47 3.23 11.68 2.28
N PRO A 48 2.95 12.44 3.36
CA PRO A 48 2.05 11.99 4.42
C PRO A 48 0.64 11.67 3.91
N GLN A 49 0.16 12.39 2.89
CA GLN A 49 -1.11 12.08 2.22
C GLN A 49 -1.12 10.68 1.59
N THR A 50 -0.02 10.27 0.96
CA THR A 50 0.13 8.94 0.35
C THR A 50 0.18 7.86 1.43
N ALA A 51 0.91 8.11 2.52
CA ALA A 51 0.98 7.19 3.66
C ALA A 51 -0.41 6.99 4.29
N LYS A 52 -1.18 8.08 4.43
CA LYS A 52 -2.56 8.02 4.93
C LYS A 52 -3.45 7.17 4.04
N LYS A 53 -3.44 7.38 2.72
CA LYS A 53 -4.22 6.56 1.76
C LYS A 53 -3.90 5.07 1.86
N ILE A 54 -2.61 4.74 1.99
CA ILE A 54 -2.18 3.34 2.13
C ILE A 54 -2.66 2.75 3.45
N ASN A 55 -2.54 3.50 4.55
CA ASN A 55 -3.02 3.04 5.85
C ASN A 55 -4.54 2.88 5.87
N ASP A 56 -5.28 3.84 5.33
CA ASP A 56 -6.75 3.77 5.21
C ASP A 56 -7.16 2.53 4.39
N TRP A 57 -6.45 2.24 3.29
CA TRP A 57 -6.68 1.02 2.51
C TRP A 57 -6.38 -0.24 3.32
N ILE A 58 -5.22 -0.33 3.98
CA ILE A 58 -4.87 -1.48 4.83
C ILE A 58 -5.96 -1.69 5.89
N ILE A 59 -6.34 -0.65 6.62
CA ILE A 59 -7.38 -0.72 7.66
C ILE A 59 -8.70 -1.21 7.06
N LYS A 60 -9.11 -0.69 5.90
CA LYS A 60 -10.33 -1.13 5.21
C LYS A 60 -10.30 -2.63 4.87
N GLN A 61 -9.15 -3.16 4.48
CA GLN A 61 -8.99 -4.59 4.21
C GLN A 61 -9.03 -5.48 5.47
N TYR A 62 -8.78 -4.93 6.66
CA TYR A 62 -8.89 -5.63 7.94
C TYR A 62 -10.24 -5.41 8.64
N MET A 63 -10.97 -4.35 8.29
CA MET A 63 -12.31 -4.08 8.81
C MET A 63 -13.42 -4.77 8.01
N ASN A 64 -13.12 -5.23 6.80
CA ASN A 64 -14.03 -6.01 5.95
C ASN A 64 -13.79 -7.54 6.05
N ASP A 65 -13.00 -7.99 7.01
CA ASP A 65 -12.73 -9.40 7.37
C ASP A 65 -13.50 -9.72 8.67
#